data_AF-A0AAP2UKE0-F1
#
_entry.id   AF-A0AAP2UKE0-F1
#
_cell.length_a   1.000
_cell.length_b   1.000
_cell.length_c   1.000
_cell.angle_alpha   90.00
_cell.angle_beta   90.00
_cell.angle_gamma   90.00
#
_symmetry.space_group_name_H-M   'P 1'
#
loop_
_entity.id
_entity.type
_entity.pdbx_description
1 polymer ?
#
loop_
_entity_poly.entity_id
_entity_poly.type
_entity_poly.pdbx_seq_one_letter_code
_entity_poly.pdbx_strand_id
1 'polypeptide(L)'
;MEFKDNLYRIRKEKGMSQEELAALCDVSRQAISKWENGTANPDMENLKTLSRSLRVSIDELLGNKIPLEKEVVKEKEVIYVHNRYTYEKRYRSKLSICGIPLVDINVGRGRTEEGYWRVAKGIIAIGNVSVGVISIGLLSVGLCSLGLLTLGLLFAIGPLALSYFAIGCLAIGYISIGAIAIGVYSIGAISIGFKFAIGALAYGEIAMGTNPVGDIVYHLRSSNTCFLDSQEYLQFQEYLSRESLPKIIEFFVQVIPLC
;
A
#
# COMPACT_ATOMS: atom_id res chain seq x y z
N MET A 1 -26.52 41.11 37.89
CA MET A 1 -27.84 40.51 38.20
C MET A 1 -27.70 39.84 39.54
N GLU A 2 -28.65 40.04 40.45
CA GLU A 2 -28.59 39.47 41.79
C GLU A 2 -29.03 37.99 41.76
N PHE A 3 -28.65 37.22 42.78
CA PHE A 3 -28.95 35.79 42.92
C PHE A 3 -30.46 35.47 42.74
N LYS A 4 -31.33 36.28 43.34
CA LYS A 4 -32.80 36.09 43.29
C LYS A 4 -33.35 36.10 41.86
N ASP A 5 -32.84 37.02 41.03
CA ASP A 5 -33.28 37.20 39.64
C ASP A 5 -32.79 36.05 38.77
N ASN A 6 -31.55 35.58 39.01
CA ASN A 6 -30.97 34.46 38.30
C ASN A 6 -31.64 33.12 38.64
N LEU A 7 -31.94 32.88 39.92
CA LEU A 7 -32.62 31.67 40.34
C LEU A 7 -34.00 31.56 39.68
N TYR A 8 -34.79 32.64 39.69
CA TYR A 8 -36.08 32.69 39.03
C TYR A 8 -35.97 32.44 37.52
N ARG A 9 -35.04 33.14 36.86
CA ARG A 9 -34.80 33.03 35.41
C ARG A 9 -34.44 31.59 35.02
N ILE A 10 -33.44 30.99 35.66
CA ILE A 10 -32.94 29.65 35.34
C ILE A 10 -34.03 28.59 35.59
N ARG A 11 -34.80 28.72 36.68
CA ARG A 11 -35.92 27.81 36.94
C ARG A 11 -36.98 27.90 35.84
N LYS A 12 -37.33 29.11 35.39
CA LYS A 12 -38.31 29.33 34.32
C LYS A 12 -37.82 28.86 32.96
N GLU A 13 -36.56 29.07 32.62
CA GLU A 13 -35.94 28.54 31.40
C GLU A 13 -36.00 27.01 31.35
N LYS A 14 -35.92 26.35 32.51
CA LYS A 14 -36.05 24.89 32.64
C LYS A 14 -37.49 24.40 32.76
N GLY A 15 -38.47 25.30 32.68
CA GLY A 15 -39.89 24.96 32.72
C GLY A 15 -40.40 24.43 34.07
N MET A 16 -39.65 24.62 35.17
CA MET A 16 -39.98 24.03 36.47
C MET A 16 -40.93 24.91 37.30
N SER A 17 -41.85 24.30 38.04
CA SER A 17 -42.61 24.97 39.10
C SER A 17 -41.76 25.18 40.37
N GLN A 18 -42.20 26.05 41.29
CA GLN A 18 -41.47 26.25 42.56
C GLN A 18 -41.53 24.99 43.43
N GLU A 19 -42.65 24.28 43.37
CA GLU A 19 -42.90 23.00 44.04
C GLU A 19 -41.97 21.91 43.53
N GLU A 20 -41.79 21.81 42.21
CA GLU A 20 -40.86 20.85 41.60
C GLU A 20 -39.41 21.13 41.99
N LEU A 21 -38.97 22.38 41.94
CA LEU A 21 -37.60 22.72 42.36
C LEU A 21 -37.40 22.48 43.86
N ALA A 22 -38.40 22.77 44.67
CA ALA A 22 -38.37 22.54 46.11
C ALA A 22 -38.24 21.04 46.43
N ALA A 23 -39.00 20.19 45.75
CA ALA A 23 -38.90 18.74 45.88
C ALA A 23 -37.52 18.20 45.46
N LEU A 24 -36.95 18.72 44.36
CA LEU A 24 -35.60 18.33 43.90
C LEU A 24 -34.49 18.76 44.86
N CYS A 25 -34.71 19.82 45.64
CA CYS A 25 -33.72 20.35 46.56
C CYS A 25 -33.95 19.92 48.02
N ASP A 26 -34.97 19.10 48.27
CA ASP A 26 -35.43 18.69 49.61
C ASP A 26 -35.68 19.87 50.56
N VAL A 27 -36.37 20.90 50.05
CA VAL A 27 -36.76 22.08 50.82
C VAL A 27 -38.25 22.38 50.65
N SER A 28 -38.78 23.24 51.51
CA SER A 28 -40.17 23.70 51.34
C SER A 28 -40.31 24.63 50.13
N ARG A 29 -41.45 24.59 49.43
CA ARG A 29 -41.79 25.56 48.37
C ARG A 29 -41.66 27.01 48.85
N GLN A 30 -41.98 27.26 50.13
CA GLN A 30 -41.85 28.58 50.74
C GLN A 30 -40.39 29.06 50.79
N ALA A 31 -39.41 28.16 50.94
CA ALA A 31 -37.99 28.50 50.90
C ALA A 31 -37.57 29.00 49.50
N ILE A 32 -37.94 28.26 48.44
CA ILE A 32 -37.69 28.68 47.05
C ILE A 32 -38.33 30.05 46.77
N SER A 33 -39.59 30.25 47.20
CA SER A 33 -40.28 31.53 47.04
C SER A 33 -39.56 32.68 47.76
N LYS A 34 -39.06 32.45 48.98
CA LYS A 34 -38.31 33.47 49.73
C LYS A 34 -36.99 33.84 49.05
N TRP A 35 -36.29 32.85 48.47
CA TRP A 35 -35.04 33.05 47.73
C TRP A 35 -35.26 33.80 46.42
N GLU A 36 -36.30 33.46 45.66
CA GLU A 36 -36.65 34.17 44.41
C GLU A 36 -37.15 35.60 44.67
N ASN A 37 -37.75 35.85 45.82
CA ASN A 37 -38.18 37.20 46.24
C ASN A 37 -37.08 37.98 46.98
N GLY A 38 -35.91 37.39 47.22
CA GLY A 38 -34.79 38.03 47.92
C GLY A 38 -35.03 38.33 49.41
N THR A 39 -36.03 37.69 50.02
CA THR A 39 -36.38 37.87 51.45
C THR A 39 -35.59 36.95 52.38
N ALA A 40 -34.91 35.94 51.81
CA ALA A 40 -33.94 35.09 52.47
C ALA A 40 -32.90 34.63 51.44
N ASN A 41 -31.74 34.18 51.91
CA ASN A 41 -30.71 33.57 51.07
C ASN A 41 -30.56 32.08 51.43
N PRO A 42 -30.25 31.20 50.46
CA PRO A 42 -29.91 29.82 50.75
C PRO A 42 -28.57 29.73 51.48
N ASP A 43 -28.41 28.73 52.33
CA ASP A 43 -27.11 28.35 52.86
C ASP A 43 -26.24 27.65 51.79
N MET A 44 -24.99 27.35 52.15
CA MET A 44 -24.03 26.74 51.24
C MET A 44 -24.44 25.32 50.77
N GLU A 45 -25.18 24.58 51.59
CA GLU A 45 -25.62 23.23 51.25
C GLU A 45 -26.76 23.29 50.23
N ASN A 46 -27.76 24.13 50.50
CA ASN A 46 -28.86 24.44 49.59
C ASN A 46 -28.36 25.04 48.27
N LEU A 47 -27.32 25.88 48.29
CA LEU A 47 -26.72 26.45 47.09
C LEU A 47 -26.05 25.38 46.21
N LYS A 48 -25.36 24.41 46.82
CA LYS A 48 -24.80 23.24 46.11
C LYS A 48 -25.89 22.35 45.52
N THR A 49 -26.96 22.14 46.27
CA THR A 49 -28.11 21.34 45.79
C THR A 49 -28.81 22.02 44.63
N LEU A 50 -29.08 23.33 44.73
CA LEU A 50 -29.61 24.15 43.64
C LEU A 50 -28.74 24.07 42.38
N SER A 51 -27.41 24.21 42.53
CA SER A 51 -26.46 24.09 41.42
C SER A 51 -26.55 22.72 40.72
N ARG A 52 -26.66 21.62 41.48
CA ARG A 52 -26.81 20.27 40.93
C ARG A 52 -28.16 20.05 40.27
N SER A 53 -29.25 20.43 40.92
CA SER A 53 -30.62 20.24 40.44
C SER A 53 -30.89 21.08 39.18
N LEU A 54 -30.38 22.31 39.15
CA LEU A 54 -30.49 23.19 38.00
C LEU A 54 -29.34 23.00 37.00
N ARG A 55 -28.36 22.11 37.24
CA ARG A 55 -27.20 21.86 36.36
C ARG A 55 -26.51 23.14 35.86
N VAL A 56 -26.29 24.09 36.77
CA VAL A 56 -25.59 25.37 36.54
C VAL A 56 -24.52 25.53 37.61
N SER A 57 -23.49 26.33 37.36
CA SER A 57 -22.49 26.61 38.40
C SER A 57 -23.08 27.48 39.50
N ILE A 58 -22.51 27.38 40.72
CA ILE A 58 -22.87 28.28 41.82
C ILE A 58 -22.60 29.74 41.43
N ASP A 59 -21.52 30.00 40.69
CA ASP A 59 -21.18 31.33 40.20
C ASP A 59 -22.25 31.89 39.23
N GLU A 60 -22.81 31.04 38.37
CA GLU A 60 -23.92 31.43 37.49
C GLU A 60 -25.18 31.77 38.30
N LEU A 61 -25.50 30.98 39.35
CA LEU A 61 -26.60 31.29 40.26
C LEU A 61 -26.38 32.63 40.98
N LEU A 62 -25.17 32.91 41.44
CA LEU A 62 -24.82 34.15 42.13
C LEU A 62 -24.68 35.35 41.19
N GLY A 63 -24.75 35.14 39.88
CA GLY A 63 -24.58 36.21 38.88
C GLY A 63 -23.14 36.66 38.68
N ASN A 64 -22.18 35.91 39.20
CA ASN A 64 -20.77 36.06 38.94
C ASN A 64 -20.50 35.54 37.53
N LYS A 65 -20.68 36.40 36.52
CA LYS A 65 -20.21 36.11 35.16
C LYS A 65 -18.68 36.07 35.18
N ILE A 66 -18.11 34.94 35.57
CA ILE A 66 -16.79 34.57 35.09
C ILE A 66 -17.07 34.21 33.63
N PRO A 67 -16.51 34.93 32.63
CA PRO A 67 -16.53 34.42 31.28
C PRO A 67 -15.99 33.00 31.41
N LEU A 68 -16.79 32.01 31.01
CA LEU A 68 -16.24 30.71 30.69
C LEU A 68 -15.21 31.04 29.61
N GLU A 69 -13.97 31.28 30.02
CA GLU A 69 -12.82 31.03 29.21
C GLU A 69 -13.09 29.60 28.81
N LYS A 70 -13.60 29.44 27.58
CA LYS A 70 -13.68 28.14 26.94
C LYS A 70 -12.32 27.58 27.28
N GLU A 71 -12.28 26.52 28.10
CA GLU A 71 -11.07 25.74 28.14
C GLU A 71 -10.78 25.54 26.67
N VAL A 72 -9.73 26.20 26.20
CA VAL A 72 -9.03 25.73 25.03
C VAL A 72 -8.60 24.39 25.55
N VAL A 73 -9.48 23.40 25.34
CA VAL A 73 -9.12 22.01 25.20
C VAL A 73 -7.98 22.19 24.25
N LYS A 74 -6.75 22.20 24.81
CA LYS A 74 -5.56 21.95 24.03
C LYS A 74 -6.02 20.76 23.27
N GLU A 75 -6.28 20.98 21.98
CA GLU A 75 -6.60 19.94 21.05
C GLU A 75 -5.55 18.93 21.43
N LYS A 76 -5.96 17.87 22.13
CA LYS A 76 -5.04 16.78 22.36
C LYS A 76 -4.62 16.57 20.93
N GLU A 77 -3.33 16.74 20.65
CA GLU A 77 -2.78 16.13 19.47
C GLU A 77 -3.23 14.69 19.66
N VAL A 78 -4.36 14.38 19.05
CA VAL A 78 -4.76 13.04 18.75
C VAL A 78 -3.70 12.78 17.73
N ILE A 79 -2.56 12.33 18.24
CA ILE A 79 -1.70 11.44 17.51
C ILE A 79 -2.71 10.38 17.13
N TYR A 80 -3.23 10.49 15.90
CA TYR A 80 -3.74 9.35 15.21
C TYR A 80 -2.53 8.45 15.19
N VAL A 81 -2.38 7.64 16.24
CA VAL A 81 -1.70 6.38 16.14
C VAL A 81 -2.58 5.68 15.14
N HIS A 82 -2.26 5.90 13.87
CA HIS A 82 -2.58 4.98 12.82
C HIS A 82 -2.01 3.70 13.37
N ASN A 83 -2.86 2.94 14.06
CA ASN A 83 -2.61 1.56 14.32
C ASN A 83 -2.70 0.98 12.92
N ARG A 84 -1.61 1.15 12.15
CA ARG A 84 -1.35 0.36 10.97
C ARG A 84 -1.35 -1.01 11.57
N TYR A 85 -2.47 -1.72 11.43
CA TYR A 85 -2.51 -3.15 11.61
C TYR A 85 -1.39 -3.65 10.72
N THR A 86 -0.23 -3.86 11.32
CA THR A 86 0.97 -4.25 10.62
C THR A 86 0.72 -5.73 10.47
N TYR A 87 0.22 -6.12 9.29
CA TYR A 87 -0.02 -7.52 8.96
C TYR A 87 1.33 -8.22 8.92
N GLU A 88 1.78 -8.65 10.09
CA GLU A 88 2.98 -9.44 10.28
C GLU A 88 2.56 -10.90 10.34
N LYS A 89 2.85 -11.65 9.29
CA LYS A 89 2.61 -13.08 9.23
C LYS A 89 3.94 -13.77 8.98
N ARG A 90 4.33 -14.60 9.95
CA ARG A 90 5.47 -15.51 9.83
C ARG A 90 4.96 -16.94 9.92
N TYR A 91 5.31 -17.75 8.93
CA TYR A 91 5.04 -19.17 8.93
C TYR A 91 6.28 -19.90 8.42
N ARG A 92 6.69 -20.95 9.15
CA ARG A 92 7.82 -21.80 8.76
C ARG A 92 7.39 -23.25 8.83
N SER A 93 7.62 -23.99 7.75
CA SER A 93 7.32 -25.42 7.73
C SER A 93 8.21 -26.21 8.70
N LYS A 94 7.66 -27.29 9.26
CA LYS A 94 8.44 -28.23 10.11
C LYS A 94 9.42 -29.07 9.29
N LEU A 95 9.05 -29.41 8.05
CA LEU A 95 9.91 -30.17 7.16
C LEU A 95 11.07 -29.28 6.69
N SER A 96 12.29 -29.79 6.83
CA SER A 96 13.49 -29.18 6.28
C SER A 96 14.26 -30.21 5.46
N ILE A 97 14.80 -29.77 4.33
CA ILE A 97 15.65 -30.57 3.44
C ILE A 97 17.02 -29.92 3.46
N CYS A 98 18.07 -30.68 3.81
CA CYS A 98 19.43 -30.16 3.95
C CYS A 98 19.54 -28.94 4.90
N GLY A 99 18.72 -28.88 5.95
CA GLY A 99 18.68 -27.75 6.90
C GLY A 99 17.94 -26.50 6.41
N ILE A 100 17.37 -26.53 5.19
CA ILE A 100 16.57 -25.45 4.62
C ILE A 100 15.09 -25.81 4.78
N PRO A 101 14.22 -24.93 5.32
CA PRO A 101 12.80 -25.23 5.44
C PRO A 101 12.16 -25.36 4.06
N LEU A 102 11.19 -26.27 3.93
CA LEU A 102 10.44 -26.45 2.69
C LEU A 102 9.70 -25.16 2.30
N VAL A 103 9.00 -24.56 3.25
CA VAL A 103 8.22 -23.32 3.05
C VAL A 103 8.54 -22.33 4.16
N ASP A 104 8.91 -21.10 3.78
CA ASP A 104 9.05 -19.97 4.70
C ASP A 104 8.29 -18.76 4.15
N ILE A 105 7.32 -18.29 4.93
CA ILE A 105 6.50 -17.12 4.63
C ILE A 105 6.84 -16.05 5.66
N ASN A 106 7.36 -14.92 5.21
CA ASN A 106 7.73 -13.81 6.08
C ASN A 106 7.25 -12.48 5.47
N VAL A 107 6.02 -12.10 5.84
CA VAL A 107 5.39 -10.86 5.40
C VAL A 107 5.32 -9.91 6.59
N GLY A 108 5.82 -8.70 6.42
CA GLY A 108 5.82 -7.66 7.45
C GLY A 108 6.58 -6.42 7.00
N ARG A 109 6.32 -5.29 7.64
CA ARG A 109 7.04 -4.04 7.38
C ARG A 109 8.21 -3.89 8.36
N GLY A 110 9.28 -3.24 7.91
CA GLY A 110 10.42 -2.92 8.76
C GLY A 110 11.25 -4.13 9.20
N ARG A 111 11.89 -3.97 10.37
CA ARG A 111 12.71 -5.00 11.01
C ARG A 111 11.86 -5.89 11.92
N THR A 112 12.39 -7.06 12.27
CA THR A 112 11.85 -7.89 13.35
C THR A 112 12.05 -7.18 14.70
N GLU A 113 11.36 -7.60 15.76
CA GLU A 113 11.57 -7.10 17.13
C GLU A 113 13.05 -7.18 17.57
N GLU A 114 13.78 -8.16 17.06
CA GLU A 114 15.23 -8.36 17.28
C GLU A 114 16.13 -7.44 16.46
N GLY A 115 15.57 -6.57 15.61
CA GLY A 115 16.31 -5.62 14.77
C GLY A 115 16.83 -6.17 13.44
N TYR A 116 16.62 -7.44 13.12
CA TYR A 116 17.02 -8.03 11.82
C TYR A 116 16.04 -7.72 10.70
N TRP A 117 16.54 -7.73 9.45
CA TRP A 117 15.67 -7.64 8.26
C TRP A 117 14.82 -8.90 8.10
N ARG A 118 13.54 -8.71 7.81
CA ARG A 118 12.59 -9.81 7.54
C ARG A 118 12.88 -10.40 6.15
N VAL A 119 13.64 -11.50 6.14
CA VAL A 119 13.94 -12.27 4.94
C VAL A 119 13.29 -13.65 5.06
N ALA A 120 12.50 -14.04 4.07
CA ALA A 120 12.01 -15.40 3.91
C ALA A 120 13.10 -16.28 3.29
N LYS A 121 13.44 -17.41 3.89
CA LYS A 121 14.48 -18.34 3.41
C LYS A 121 13.96 -19.77 3.39
N GLY A 122 13.84 -20.38 2.22
CA GLY A 122 13.33 -21.74 2.08
C GLY A 122 13.44 -22.29 0.66
N ILE A 123 12.99 -23.53 0.44
CA ILE A 123 12.80 -24.03 -0.93
C ILE A 123 11.73 -23.20 -1.62
N ILE A 124 10.61 -22.99 -0.94
CA ILE A 124 9.56 -22.05 -1.32
C ILE A 124 9.62 -20.88 -0.32
N ALA A 125 9.99 -19.69 -0.79
CA ALA A 125 10.14 -18.49 0.02
C ALA A 125 9.14 -17.40 -0.44
N ILE A 126 8.31 -16.90 0.48
CA ILE A 126 7.31 -15.86 0.19
C ILE A 126 7.47 -14.72 1.18
N GLY A 127 7.75 -13.50 0.71
CA GLY A 127 7.91 -12.36 1.60
C GLY A 127 8.23 -11.05 0.88
N ASN A 128 8.40 -9.96 1.62
CA ASN A 128 8.86 -8.70 1.00
C ASN A 128 10.30 -8.85 0.47
N VAL A 129 11.16 -9.54 1.24
CA VAL A 129 12.47 -9.99 0.79
C VAL A 129 12.50 -11.51 0.91
N SER A 130 12.77 -12.20 -0.19
CA SER A 130 12.75 -13.66 -0.25
C SER A 130 13.98 -14.22 -0.95
N VAL A 131 14.50 -15.32 -0.40
CA VAL A 131 15.64 -16.08 -0.94
C VAL A 131 15.28 -17.56 -0.93
N GLY A 132 15.21 -18.19 -2.10
CA GLY A 132 14.84 -19.60 -2.18
C GLY A 132 15.04 -20.26 -3.54
N VAL A 133 14.60 -21.51 -3.69
CA VAL A 133 14.57 -22.16 -5.01
C VAL A 133 13.43 -21.56 -5.83
N ILE A 134 12.24 -21.51 -5.24
CA ILE A 134 11.06 -20.79 -5.72
C ILE A 134 10.88 -19.59 -4.80
N SER A 135 11.08 -18.38 -5.32
CA SER A 135 11.08 -17.16 -4.52
C SER A 135 10.02 -16.18 -5.02
N ILE A 136 9.13 -15.74 -4.14
CA ILE A 136 8.07 -14.75 -4.43
C ILE A 136 8.23 -13.57 -3.49
N GLY A 137 8.40 -12.36 -4.02
CA GLY A 137 8.54 -11.19 -3.17
C GLY A 137 8.72 -9.86 -3.86
N LEU A 138 8.88 -8.78 -3.09
CA LEU A 138 9.20 -7.47 -3.66
C LEU A 138 10.66 -7.48 -4.15
N LEU A 139 11.58 -7.90 -3.28
CA LEU A 139 12.95 -8.25 -3.60
C LEU A 139 13.05 -9.78 -3.57
N SER A 140 13.24 -10.41 -4.71
CA SER A 140 13.20 -11.87 -4.83
C SER A 140 14.48 -12.41 -5.45
N VAL A 141 15.14 -13.34 -4.75
CA VAL A 141 16.37 -14.00 -5.22
C VAL A 141 16.19 -15.51 -5.19
N GLY A 142 16.47 -16.19 -6.30
CA GLY A 142 16.31 -17.63 -6.33
C GLY A 142 16.57 -18.29 -7.67
N LEU A 143 16.28 -19.60 -7.77
CA LEU A 143 16.40 -20.30 -9.06
C LEU A 143 15.29 -19.88 -10.02
N CYS A 144 14.04 -19.93 -9.53
CA CYS A 144 12.84 -19.43 -10.20
C CYS A 144 12.21 -18.35 -9.31
N SER A 145 12.18 -17.11 -9.79
CA SER A 145 11.82 -15.96 -8.96
C SER A 145 10.72 -15.11 -9.58
N LEU A 146 9.82 -14.60 -8.74
CA LEU A 146 8.76 -13.67 -9.12
C LEU A 146 8.78 -12.47 -8.17
N GLY A 147 8.76 -11.26 -8.72
CA GLY A 147 8.80 -10.06 -7.90
C GLY A 147 8.88 -8.73 -8.62
N LEU A 148 9.11 -7.66 -7.86
CA LEU A 148 9.33 -6.32 -8.43
C LEU A 148 10.78 -6.18 -8.92
N LEU A 149 11.73 -6.44 -8.03
CA LEU A 149 13.16 -6.54 -8.28
C LEU A 149 13.56 -8.00 -8.12
N THR A 150 13.86 -8.64 -9.24
CA THR A 150 13.97 -10.10 -9.31
C THR A 150 15.33 -10.51 -9.84
N LEU A 151 16.06 -11.30 -9.05
CA LEU A 151 17.32 -11.95 -9.43
C LEU A 151 17.08 -13.47 -9.48
N GLY A 152 16.79 -13.99 -10.68
CA GLY A 152 16.58 -15.41 -10.91
C GLY A 152 17.84 -16.04 -11.50
N LEU A 153 18.31 -17.18 -11.01
CA LEU A 153 19.42 -17.87 -11.68
C LEU A 153 18.95 -18.47 -13.02
N LEU A 154 17.80 -19.16 -13.02
CA LEU A 154 17.25 -19.79 -14.21
C LEU A 154 16.12 -18.96 -14.80
N PHE A 155 15.13 -18.57 -13.98
CA PHE A 155 13.91 -17.94 -14.46
C PHE A 155 13.50 -16.76 -13.56
N ALA A 156 13.16 -15.63 -14.16
CA ALA A 156 12.65 -14.46 -13.44
C ALA A 156 11.47 -13.83 -14.17
N ILE A 157 10.38 -13.58 -13.44
CA ILE A 157 9.26 -12.75 -13.87
C ILE A 157 9.19 -11.52 -12.96
N GLY A 158 9.24 -10.34 -13.55
CA GLY A 158 9.07 -9.11 -12.80
C GLY A 158 9.35 -7.87 -13.63
N PRO A 159 8.87 -6.68 -13.23
CA PRO A 159 9.17 -5.44 -13.92
C PRO A 159 10.68 -5.20 -14.10
N LEU A 160 11.50 -5.56 -13.12
CA LEU A 160 12.96 -5.48 -13.18
C LEU A 160 13.52 -6.90 -12.96
N ALA A 161 13.93 -7.56 -14.03
CA ALA A 161 14.33 -8.97 -14.01
C ALA A 161 15.76 -9.17 -14.54
N LEU A 162 16.59 -9.85 -13.75
CA LEU A 162 17.92 -10.34 -14.16
C LEU A 162 17.96 -11.87 -13.99
N SER A 163 18.13 -12.61 -15.09
CA SER A 163 18.16 -14.07 -15.06
C SER A 163 18.64 -14.73 -16.35
N TYR A 164 18.80 -16.05 -16.38
CA TYR A 164 19.03 -16.76 -17.64
C TYR A 164 17.83 -16.63 -18.60
N PHE A 165 16.61 -16.89 -18.12
CA PHE A 165 15.34 -16.58 -18.81
C PHE A 165 14.61 -15.44 -18.09
N ALA A 166 14.57 -14.25 -18.68
CA ALA A 166 14.03 -13.04 -18.07
C ALA A 166 12.76 -12.56 -18.78
N ILE A 167 11.69 -12.31 -18.02
CA ILE A 167 10.45 -11.69 -18.53
C ILE A 167 10.12 -10.47 -17.66
N GLY A 168 10.04 -9.29 -18.27
CA GLY A 168 9.85 -8.05 -17.50
C GLY A 168 9.62 -6.77 -18.29
N CYS A 169 9.54 -5.64 -17.60
CA CYS A 169 9.57 -4.34 -18.26
C CYS A 169 11.00 -4.00 -18.70
N LEU A 170 11.95 -4.16 -17.78
CA LEU A 170 13.38 -4.19 -18.02
C LEU A 170 13.87 -5.62 -17.74
N ALA A 171 14.20 -6.34 -18.80
CA ALA A 171 14.63 -7.74 -18.72
C ALA A 171 16.07 -7.85 -19.21
N ILE A 172 16.95 -8.37 -18.36
CA ILE A 172 18.35 -8.65 -18.69
C ILE A 172 18.58 -10.15 -18.53
N GLY A 173 19.04 -10.83 -19.59
CA GLY A 173 19.27 -12.27 -19.49
C GLY A 173 19.92 -12.94 -20.69
N TYR A 174 20.00 -14.27 -20.68
CA TYR A 174 20.44 -15.01 -21.86
C TYR A 174 19.34 -14.97 -22.93
N ILE A 175 18.11 -15.30 -22.52
CA ILE A 175 16.88 -15.08 -23.28
C ILE A 175 16.04 -14.06 -22.51
N SER A 176 15.77 -12.91 -23.10
CA SER A 176 15.08 -11.80 -22.45
C SER A 176 13.85 -11.34 -23.25
N ILE A 177 12.70 -11.22 -22.57
CA ILE A 177 11.46 -10.71 -23.15
C ILE A 177 10.98 -9.52 -22.31
N GLY A 178 10.80 -8.36 -22.93
CA GLY A 178 10.31 -7.20 -22.18
C GLY A 178 10.06 -5.94 -22.98
N ALA A 179 9.70 -4.84 -22.32
CA ALA A 179 9.61 -3.54 -23.01
C ALA A 179 11.01 -3.05 -23.42
N ILE A 180 11.96 -3.18 -22.51
CA ILE A 180 13.40 -3.00 -22.69
C ILE A 180 14.05 -4.35 -22.40
N ALA A 181 14.59 -4.99 -23.43
CA ALA A 181 15.17 -6.32 -23.33
C ALA A 181 16.66 -6.29 -23.72
N ILE A 182 17.51 -6.89 -22.89
CA ILE A 182 18.95 -7.02 -23.13
C ILE A 182 19.34 -8.49 -22.95
N GLY A 183 19.89 -9.10 -23.98
CA GLY A 183 20.35 -10.48 -23.88
C GLY A 183 21.09 -11.02 -25.08
N VAL A 184 21.36 -12.33 -25.09
CA VAL A 184 21.90 -12.99 -26.29
C VAL A 184 20.80 -13.10 -27.33
N TYR A 185 19.62 -13.56 -26.90
CA TYR A 185 18.38 -13.54 -27.67
C TYR A 185 17.38 -12.62 -26.97
N SER A 186 16.93 -11.57 -27.64
CA SER A 186 16.11 -10.52 -27.02
C SER A 186 14.86 -10.20 -27.84
N ILE A 187 13.74 -10.00 -27.15
CA ILE A 187 12.46 -9.62 -27.74
C ILE A 187 11.89 -8.46 -26.92
N GLY A 188 11.65 -7.31 -27.55
CA GLY A 188 11.05 -6.18 -26.86
C GLY A 188 10.77 -4.97 -27.72
N ALA A 189 10.18 -3.91 -27.15
CA ALA A 189 10.00 -2.66 -27.89
C ALA A 189 11.35 -2.00 -28.21
N ILE A 190 12.22 -1.97 -27.20
CA ILE A 190 13.65 -1.65 -27.29
C ILE A 190 14.41 -2.93 -26.97
N SER A 191 15.12 -3.48 -27.96
CA SER A 191 15.72 -4.80 -27.88
C SER A 191 17.20 -4.74 -28.22
N ILE A 192 18.06 -5.21 -27.31
CA ILE A 192 19.52 -5.29 -27.49
C ILE A 192 19.91 -6.76 -27.39
N GLY A 193 20.13 -7.39 -28.53
CA GLY A 193 20.41 -8.81 -28.68
C GLY A 193 21.82 -9.04 -29.23
N PHE A 194 22.72 -9.68 -28.48
CA PHE A 194 24.07 -9.93 -28.99
C PHE A 194 24.08 -10.86 -30.21
N LYS A 195 23.16 -11.83 -30.28
CA LYS A 195 22.98 -12.71 -31.44
C LYS A 195 21.72 -12.37 -32.23
N PHE A 196 20.60 -12.17 -31.52
CA PHE A 196 19.30 -12.00 -32.16
C PHE A 196 18.43 -11.01 -31.38
N ALA A 197 17.86 -10.03 -32.08
CA ALA A 197 17.01 -8.99 -31.50
C ALA A 197 15.73 -8.80 -32.33
N ILE A 198 14.57 -8.91 -31.69
CA ILE A 198 13.28 -8.53 -32.28
C ILE A 198 12.71 -7.32 -31.53
N GLY A 199 12.31 -6.27 -32.25
CA GLY A 199 11.68 -5.11 -31.63
C GLY A 199 11.35 -3.94 -32.54
N ALA A 200 10.70 -2.89 -32.02
CA ALA A 200 10.51 -1.66 -32.78
C ALA A 200 11.86 -0.95 -33.02
N LEU A 201 12.68 -0.89 -31.96
CA LEU A 201 14.10 -0.53 -32.00
C LEU A 201 14.91 -1.78 -31.63
N ALA A 202 15.53 -2.43 -32.63
CA ALA A 202 16.27 -3.68 -32.43
C ALA A 202 17.75 -3.49 -32.76
N TYR A 203 18.63 -3.86 -31.84
CA TYR A 203 20.09 -3.79 -32.00
C TYR A 203 20.68 -5.19 -31.83
N GLY A 204 21.46 -5.68 -32.80
CA GLY A 204 22.13 -6.98 -32.68
C GLY A 204 22.85 -7.44 -33.94
N GLU A 205 23.55 -8.58 -33.90
CA GLU A 205 24.11 -9.20 -35.12
C GLU A 205 22.99 -9.43 -36.15
N ILE A 206 21.88 -10.03 -35.70
CA ILE A 206 20.65 -10.18 -36.47
C ILE A 206 19.54 -9.36 -35.79
N ALA A 207 19.04 -8.35 -36.48
CA ALA A 207 18.03 -7.44 -35.96
C ALA A 207 16.78 -7.42 -36.84
N MET A 208 15.61 -7.61 -36.23
CA MET A 208 14.31 -7.58 -36.89
C MET A 208 13.40 -6.53 -36.23
N GLY A 209 12.89 -5.59 -37.03
CA GLY A 209 12.13 -4.48 -36.46
C GLY A 209 11.67 -3.40 -37.42
N THR A 210 11.06 -2.33 -36.88
CA THR A 210 10.73 -1.13 -37.66
C THR A 210 11.96 -0.27 -37.92
N ASN A 211 12.82 -0.09 -36.91
CA ASN A 211 14.12 0.58 -37.02
C ASN A 211 15.23 -0.33 -36.44
N PRO A 212 15.54 -1.45 -37.11
CA PRO A 212 16.59 -2.38 -36.72
C PRO A 212 18.00 -1.90 -37.12
N VAL A 213 19.01 -2.25 -36.34
CA VAL A 213 20.43 -1.94 -36.55
C VAL A 213 21.26 -3.18 -36.26
N GLY A 214 22.04 -3.64 -37.23
CA GLY A 214 22.81 -4.88 -37.13
C GLY A 214 23.62 -5.21 -38.38
N ASP A 215 24.28 -6.37 -38.37
CA ASP A 215 24.99 -6.90 -39.54
C ASP A 215 24.00 -7.44 -40.58
N ILE A 216 22.99 -8.18 -40.10
CA ILE A 216 21.88 -8.70 -40.88
C ILE A 216 20.60 -8.07 -40.34
N VAL A 217 19.85 -7.40 -41.21
CA VAL A 217 18.74 -6.53 -40.81
C VAL A 217 17.48 -6.88 -41.60
N TYR A 218 16.36 -7.07 -40.88
CA TYR A 218 15.05 -7.34 -41.43
C TYR A 218 14.05 -6.24 -41.06
N HIS A 219 13.64 -5.45 -42.04
CA HIS A 219 12.72 -4.34 -41.84
C HIS A 219 11.25 -4.80 -41.90
N LEU A 220 10.57 -4.75 -40.76
CA LEU A 220 9.14 -5.04 -40.70
C LEU A 220 8.34 -3.85 -41.25
N ARG A 221 7.72 -4.03 -42.42
CA ARG A 221 6.82 -3.03 -43.03
C ARG A 221 5.40 -3.12 -42.48
N SER A 222 4.77 -1.95 -42.32
CA SER A 222 3.36 -1.81 -41.92
C SER A 222 2.39 -2.04 -43.11
N SER A 223 2.60 -3.06 -43.93
CA SER A 223 1.65 -3.45 -44.99
C SER A 223 0.95 -4.75 -44.61
N ASN A 224 -0.38 -4.77 -44.70
CA ASN A 224 -1.26 -5.83 -44.20
C ASN A 224 -1.11 -7.22 -44.88
N THR A 225 -0.18 -7.40 -45.82
CA THR A 225 -0.09 -8.61 -46.65
C THR A 225 1.26 -9.32 -46.61
N CYS A 226 2.34 -8.66 -46.17
CA CYS A 226 3.70 -9.21 -46.26
C CYS A 226 4.69 -8.40 -45.42
N PHE A 227 5.49 -9.07 -44.57
CA PHE A 227 6.45 -8.41 -43.69
C PHE A 227 7.92 -8.47 -44.17
N LEU A 228 8.29 -9.44 -45.00
CA LEU A 228 9.63 -9.59 -45.60
C LEU A 228 9.53 -9.69 -47.12
N ASP A 229 10.50 -9.16 -47.85
CA ASP A 229 10.57 -9.41 -49.30
C ASP A 229 10.90 -10.90 -49.56
N SER A 230 10.49 -11.41 -50.72
CA SER A 230 10.68 -12.81 -51.14
C SER A 230 12.14 -13.28 -51.07
N GLN A 231 13.10 -12.39 -51.37
CA GLN A 231 14.54 -12.68 -51.27
C GLN A 231 15.03 -12.73 -49.81
N GLU A 232 14.59 -11.77 -48.99
CA GLU A 232 14.94 -11.70 -47.56
C GLU A 232 14.39 -12.92 -46.81
N TYR A 233 13.18 -13.35 -47.17
CA TYR A 233 12.56 -14.55 -46.62
C TYR A 233 13.36 -15.82 -46.94
N LEU A 234 13.80 -15.99 -48.19
CA LEU A 234 14.60 -17.17 -48.58
C LEU A 234 15.94 -17.21 -47.84
N GLN A 235 16.63 -16.06 -47.70
CA GLN A 235 17.85 -15.97 -46.91
C GLN A 235 17.61 -16.26 -45.43
N PHE A 236 16.49 -15.79 -44.88
CA PHE A 236 16.11 -16.05 -43.50
C PHE A 236 15.78 -17.53 -43.26
N GLN A 237 15.07 -18.17 -44.19
CA GLN A 237 14.80 -19.61 -44.15
C GLN A 237 16.09 -20.44 -44.23
N GLU A 238 17.04 -20.04 -45.09
CA GLU A 238 18.35 -20.69 -45.16
C GLU A 238 19.12 -20.52 -43.83
N TYR A 239 19.09 -19.34 -43.22
CA TYR A 239 19.69 -19.11 -41.91
C TYR A 239 19.08 -20.01 -40.84
N LEU A 240 17.74 -20.04 -40.72
CA LEU A 240 17.04 -20.90 -39.77
C LEU A 240 17.35 -22.39 -39.96
N SER A 241 17.67 -22.81 -41.20
CA SER A 241 18.05 -24.19 -41.49
C SER A 241 19.49 -24.55 -41.07
N ARG A 242 20.38 -23.55 -40.94
CA ARG A 242 21.80 -23.75 -40.59
C ARG A 242 22.09 -23.53 -39.10
N GLU A 243 21.41 -22.57 -38.48
CA GLU A 243 21.62 -22.17 -37.08
C GLU A 243 20.51 -22.72 -36.18
N SER A 244 20.90 -23.46 -35.15
CA SER A 244 19.95 -23.97 -34.16
C SER A 244 19.56 -22.86 -33.17
N LEU A 245 18.47 -22.15 -33.44
CA LEU A 245 17.89 -21.21 -32.48
C LEU A 245 17.27 -21.94 -31.28
N PRO A 246 17.23 -21.31 -30.09
CA PRO A 246 16.41 -21.83 -28.99
C PRO A 246 14.96 -21.96 -29.45
N LYS A 247 14.31 -23.12 -29.19
CA LYS A 247 12.92 -23.41 -29.61
C LYS A 247 11.92 -22.30 -29.31
N ILE A 248 12.12 -21.56 -28.24
CA ILE A 248 11.25 -20.45 -27.85
C ILE A 248 11.35 -19.29 -28.86
N ILE A 249 12.55 -19.00 -29.35
CA ILE A 249 12.79 -17.97 -30.38
C ILE A 249 12.23 -18.44 -31.72
N GLU A 250 12.45 -19.70 -32.08
CA GLU A 250 11.88 -20.30 -33.29
C GLU A 250 10.35 -20.20 -33.31
N PHE A 251 9.69 -20.47 -32.19
CA PHE A 251 8.24 -20.29 -32.05
C PHE A 251 7.82 -18.84 -32.31
N PHE A 252 8.50 -17.86 -31.69
CA PHE A 252 8.17 -16.45 -31.92
C PHE A 252 8.39 -16.02 -33.37
N VAL A 253 9.43 -16.53 -34.01
CA VAL A 253 9.71 -16.29 -35.42
C VAL A 253 8.63 -16.88 -36.32
N GLN A 254 8.15 -18.10 -36.04
CA GLN A 254 7.07 -18.74 -36.81
C GLN A 254 5.71 -18.06 -36.66
N VAL A 255 5.48 -17.36 -35.53
CA VAL A 255 4.23 -16.62 -35.28
C VAL A 255 4.19 -15.29 -36.03
N ILE A 256 5.35 -14.74 -36.40
CA ILE A 256 5.40 -13.55 -37.25
C ILE A 256 4.88 -13.95 -38.64
N PRO A 257 3.91 -13.24 -39.23
CA PRO A 257 3.44 -13.54 -40.57
C PRO A 257 4.58 -13.28 -41.55
N LEU A 258 5.24 -14.35 -42.00
CA LEU A 258 6.21 -14.27 -43.07
C LEU A 258 5.45 -14.43 -44.40
N CYS A 259 5.85 -13.67 -45.40
CA CYS A 259 5.69 -14.15 -46.78
C CYS A 259 6.55 -15.39 -46.96
#